data_AF-A0A1C6PKR9-F1
#
_entry.id   AF-A0A1C6PKR9-F1
#
_cell.length_a   1.000
_cell.length_b   1.000
_cell.length_c   1.000
_cell.angle_alpha   90.00
_cell.angle_beta   90.00
_cell.angle_gamma   90.00
#
_symmetry.space_group_name_H-M   'P 1'
#
loop_
_entity.id
_entity.type
_entity.pdbx_description
1 polymer ?
#
loop_
_entity_poly.entity_id
_entity_poly.type
_entity_poly.pdbx_seq_one_letter_code
_entity_poly.pdbx_strand_id
1 'polypeptide(L)' 'MQCWARQDARGDTSGIDARFSTEGERLAFPVRAEFSEVDYAVLYAAPHPAVMDALRSAPDRAALWQSLPGSL' A
#
# COMPACT_ATOMS: atom_id res chain seq x y z
N MET A 1 -24.05 -5.78 0.85
CA MET A 1 -22.89 -5.54 -0.03
C MET A 1 -21.63 -5.86 0.75
N GLN A 2 -20.65 -6.53 0.16
CA GLN A 2 -19.34 -6.69 0.79
C GLN A 2 -18.55 -5.40 0.56
N CYS A 3 -18.04 -4.79 1.64
CA CYS A 3 -17.15 -3.64 1.58
C CYS A 3 -15.77 -4.05 2.12
N TRP A 4 -14.72 -3.41 1.59
CA TRP A 4 -13.37 -3.58 2.13
C TRP A 4 -13.21 -2.67 3.35
N ALA A 5 -12.76 -3.24 4.45
CA ALA A 5 -12.35 -2.48 5.64
C ALA A 5 -10.83 -2.37 5.63
N ARG A 6 -10.30 -1.15 5.77
CA ARG A 6 -8.87 -0.91 5.83
C ARG A 6 -8.37 -1.05 7.26
N GLN A 7 -7.25 -1.74 7.42
CA GLN A 7 -6.55 -1.91 8.69
C GLN A 7 -5.17 -1.26 8.59
N ASP A 8 -4.79 -0.46 9.59
CA ASP A 8 -3.40 -0.03 9.73
C ASP A 8 -2.58 -1.20 10.29
N ALA A 9 -1.70 -1.78 9.46
CA ALA A 9 -0.87 -2.91 9.82
C ALA A 9 0.21 -2.56 10.87
N ARG A 10 0.49 -1.27 11.09
CA ARG A 10 1.45 -0.81 12.10
C ARG A 10 0.86 -0.78 13.51
N GLY A 11 -0.47 -0.79 13.63
CA GLY A 11 -1.19 -0.65 14.90
C GLY A 11 -1.25 0.79 15.43
N ASP A 12 -1.81 0.94 16.63
CA ASP A 12 -1.84 2.22 17.34
C ASP A 12 -0.41 2.64 17.74
N THR A 13 -0.05 3.86 17.36
CA THR A 13 1.17 4.52 17.83
C THR A 13 0.76 5.79 18.55
N SER A 14 1.31 6.00 19.74
CA SER A 14 1.18 7.27 20.50
C SER A 14 -0.26 7.63 20.94
N GLY A 15 -1.15 6.64 21.10
CA GLY A 15 -2.51 6.86 21.58
C GLY A 15 -3.43 7.43 20.50
N ILE A 16 -3.06 7.21 19.23
CA ILE A 16 -3.91 7.52 18.09
C ILE A 16 -4.85 6.34 17.95
N ASP A 17 -6.15 6.54 18.18
CA ASP A 17 -7.23 5.53 18.21
C ASP A 17 -7.37 4.73 16.89
N ALA A 18 -6.35 3.94 16.57
CA ALA A 18 -6.20 3.15 15.37
C ALA A 18 -6.54 1.70 15.70
N ARG A 19 -7.63 1.21 15.12
CA ARG A 19 -8.18 -0.11 15.41
C ARG A 19 -8.94 -0.62 14.20
N PHE A 20 -9.15 -1.93 14.16
CA PHE A 20 -10.06 -2.50 13.19
C PHE A 20 -11.49 -1.99 13.44
N SER A 21 -12.18 -1.59 12.37
CA SER A 21 -13.56 -1.11 12.43
C SER A 21 -14.25 -1.31 11.09
N THR A 22 -15.46 -1.85 11.13
CA THR A 22 -16.33 -2.01 9.95
C THR A 22 -17.27 -0.82 9.74
N GLU A 23 -17.44 0.03 10.76
CA GLU A 23 -18.32 1.21 10.74
C GLU A 23 -17.64 2.45 10.13
N GLY A 24 -16.35 2.35 9.82
CA GLY A 24 -15.55 3.45 9.28
C GLY A 24 -14.07 3.28 9.61
N GLU A 25 -13.22 3.95 8.83
CA GLU A 25 -11.77 3.87 8.98
C GLU A 25 -11.28 4.48 10.32
N ARG A 26 -10.31 3.81 10.93
CA ARG A 26 -9.62 4.21 12.16
C ARG A 26 -8.12 3.95 11.98
N LEU A 27 -7.46 4.85 11.26
CA LEU A 27 -6.06 4.73 10.83
C LEU A 27 -5.18 5.66 11.66
N ALA A 28 -3.98 5.20 12.04
CA ALA A 28 -3.00 6.06 12.67
C ALA A 28 -2.42 7.07 11.66
N PHE A 29 -2.38 6.69 10.37
CA PHE A 29 -1.88 7.53 9.29
C PHE A 29 -2.89 7.51 8.12
N PRO A 30 -3.86 8.44 8.11
CA PRO A 30 -4.78 8.59 6.98
C PRO A 30 -4.07 9.23 5.78
N VAL A 31 -4.69 9.13 4.60
CA VAL A 31 -4.26 9.85 3.40
C VAL A 31 -4.39 11.36 3.63
N ARG A 32 -3.30 12.08 3.35
CA ARG A 32 -3.19 13.54 3.46
C ARG A 32 -3.08 14.17 2.07
N ALA A 33 -4.23 14.56 1.52
CA ALA A 33 -4.32 15.13 0.17
C ALA A 33 -3.48 16.41 0.02
N GLU A 34 -3.28 17.18 1.10
CA GLU A 34 -2.41 18.35 1.15
C GLU A 34 -0.93 18.04 0.84
N PHE A 35 -0.51 16.78 1.00
CA PHE A 35 0.80 16.27 0.61
C PHE A 35 0.78 15.46 -0.68
N SER A 36 -0.30 15.58 -1.48
CA SER A 36 -0.53 14.80 -2.70
C SER A 36 -0.57 13.28 -2.48
N GLU A 37 -0.89 12.84 -1.27
CA GLU A 37 -1.20 11.44 -1.00
C GLU A 37 -2.57 11.09 -1.61
N VAL A 38 -2.70 9.90 -2.19
CA VAL A 38 -3.92 9.43 -2.86
C VAL A 38 -4.17 7.96 -2.56
N ASP A 39 -5.44 7.60 -2.55
CA ASP A 39 -5.87 6.20 -2.52
C ASP A 39 -6.10 5.65 -3.92
N TYR A 40 -5.61 4.44 -4.14
CA TYR A 40 -5.95 3.65 -5.32
C TYR A 40 -7.06 2.66 -4.93
N ALA A 41 -8.23 2.81 -5.55
CA ALA A 41 -9.41 2.01 -5.21
C ALA A 41 -9.28 0.51 -5.57
N VAL A 42 -8.28 0.13 -6.36
CA VAL A 42 -8.08 -1.24 -6.82
C VAL A 42 -7.18 -2.01 -5.85
N LEU A 43 -7.72 -3.10 -5.30
CA LEU A 43 -6.96 -4.05 -4.49
C LEU A 43 -6.54 -5.24 -5.35
N TYR A 44 -5.24 -5.50 -5.44
CA TYR A 44 -4.71 -6.69 -6.10
C TYR A 44 -4.42 -7.79 -5.06
N ALA A 45 -5.05 -8.95 -5.22
CA ALA A 45 -4.85 -10.09 -4.31
C ALA A 45 -3.45 -10.73 -4.43
N ALA A 46 -2.78 -10.53 -5.56
CA ALA A 46 -1.42 -10.99 -5.82
C ALA A 46 -0.63 -9.90 -6.54
N PRO A 47 0.69 -9.79 -6.29
CA PRO A 47 1.54 -8.86 -7.02
C PRO A 47 1.72 -9.31 -8.47
N HIS A 48 1.97 -8.36 -9.38
CA HIS A 48 2.21 -8.68 -10.79
C HIS A 48 3.55 -9.45 -10.94
N PRO A 49 3.59 -10.59 -11.64
CA PRO A 49 4.80 -11.42 -11.76
C PRO A 49 6.03 -10.66 -12.28
N ALA A 50 5.87 -9.83 -13.32
CA ALA A 50 6.98 -9.05 -13.86
C ALA A 50 7.61 -8.07 -12.85
N VAL A 51 6.81 -7.51 -11.93
CA VAL A 51 7.34 -6.65 -10.86
C VAL A 51 8.11 -7.49 -9.85
N MET A 52 7.57 -8.66 -9.49
CA MET A 52 8.23 -9.58 -8.57
C MET A 52 9.57 -10.10 -9.13
N ASP A 53 9.63 -10.40 -10.42
CA ASP A 53 10.85 -10.87 -11.07
C ASP A 53 11.92 -9.76 -11.09
N ALA A 54 11.55 -8.53 -11.46
CA ALA A 54 12.46 -7.38 -11.42
C ALA A 54 13.03 -7.14 -10.00
N LEU A 55 12.17 -7.18 -8.98
CA LEU A 55 12.59 -7.00 -7.57
C LEU A 55 13.51 -8.11 -7.07
N ARG A 56 13.27 -9.37 -7.44
CA ARG A 56 14.08 -10.51 -6.98
C ARG A 56 15.43 -10.61 -7.69
N SER A 57 15.50 -10.20 -8.95
CA SER A 57 16.71 -10.33 -9.77
C SER A 57 17.66 -9.14 -9.66
N ALA A 58 17.18 -7.97 -9.23
CA ALA A 58 18.01 -6.79 -9.13
C ALA A 58 19.01 -6.88 -7.95
N PRO A 59 20.34 -6.76 -8.19
CA PRO A 59 21.34 -6.79 -7.12
C PRO A 59 21.34 -5.50 -6.29
N ASP A 60 20.86 -4.40 -6.87
CA ASP A 60 20.79 -3.10 -6.23
C ASP A 60 19.66 -2.23 -6.82
N ARG A 61 19.47 -1.05 -6.23
CA ARG A 61 18.44 -0.09 -6.64
C ARG A 61 18.65 0.44 -8.06
N ALA A 62 19.89 0.64 -8.49
CA ALA A 62 20.17 1.23 -9.79
C ALA A 62 19.81 0.25 -10.92
N ALA A 63 20.17 -1.03 -10.74
CA ALA A 63 19.78 -2.11 -11.63
C ALA A 63 18.25 -2.30 -11.65
N LEU A 64 17.60 -2.28 -10.48
CA LEU A 64 16.13 -2.36 -10.39
C LEU A 64 15.43 -1.26 -11.19
N TRP A 65 15.92 -0.02 -11.09
CA TRP A 65 15.31 1.11 -11.80
C TRP A 65 15.30 0.93 -13.32
N GLN A 66 16.33 0.26 -13.86
CA GLN A 66 16.43 -0.02 -15.29
C GLN A 66 15.52 -1.18 -15.73
N SER A 67 15.16 -2.09 -14.82
CA SER A 67 14.39 -3.31 -15.12
C SER A 67 12.92 -3.27 -14.70
N LEU A 68 12.49 -2.24 -13.97
CA LEU A 68 11.10 -2.06 -13.58
C LEU A 68 10.18 -1.87 -14.81
N PRO A 69 9.05 -2.59 -14.91
CA PRO A 69 8.09 -2.39 -15.99
C PRO A 69 7.50 -0.98 -15.97
N GLY A 70 7.51 -0.28 -17.11
CA GLY A 70 6.92 1.06 -17.25
C GLY A 70 5.39 1.08 -17.33
N SER A 71 4.76 -0.07 -17.61
CA SER A 71 3.31 -0.24 -17.67
C SER A 71 2.95 -1.70 -17.37
N LEU A 72 1.80 -1.93 -16.72
CA LEU A 72 1.25 -3.24 -16.35
C LEU A 72 -0.21 -3.34 -16.80
#